data_AF-A0A914DHA6-F1
#
_entry.id   AF-A0A914DHA6-F1
#
_cell.length_a   1.000
_cell.length_b   1.000
_cell.length_c   1.000
_cell.angle_alpha   90.00
_cell.angle_beta   90.00
_cell.angle_gamma   90.00
#
_symmetry.space_group_name_H-M   'P 1'
#
loop_
_entity.id
_entity.type
_entity.pdbx_description
1 polymer ?
#
loop_
_entity_poly.entity_id
_entity_poly.type
_entity_poly.pdbx_seq_one_letter_code
_entity_poly.pdbx_strand_id
1 'polypeptide(L)'
;MMMIVWNIIKYFKVLNVNLEQILTDIGKNPALIKDLLPFMLAQLPLENQTALSWDYDDLFVWAAYERTELNILKDIVTWYQTTMGNCFTFNHDNSSRKYDLRYSGFKTLMRVRQDEYLSWVDTASLLVFVHPRGETIMSESVRYQAGPGEETSLFVSKVYMR
;
A
#
# COMPACT_ATOMS: atom_id res chain seq x y z
N MET A 1 9.65 -11.88 -9.35
CA MET A 1 8.39 -12.38 -9.96
C MET A 1 7.96 -13.79 -9.49
N MET A 2 8.77 -14.86 -9.63
CA MET A 2 8.35 -16.21 -9.20
C MET A 2 8.12 -16.34 -7.68
N MET A 3 8.87 -15.60 -6.85
CA MET A 3 8.85 -15.77 -5.39
C MET A 3 7.52 -15.39 -4.72
N ILE A 4 6.87 -14.30 -5.17
CA ILE A 4 5.59 -13.83 -4.61
C ILE A 4 4.46 -14.80 -4.98
N VAL A 5 4.39 -15.20 -6.25
CA VAL A 5 3.36 -16.15 -6.72
C VAL A 5 3.51 -17.52 -6.04
N TRP A 6 4.73 -18.03 -5.87
CA TRP A 6 4.97 -19.29 -5.16
C TRP A 6 4.64 -19.21 -3.67
N ASN A 7 4.93 -18.10 -3.00
CA ASN A 7 4.56 -17.88 -1.61
C ASN A 7 3.03 -17.86 -1.45
N ILE A 8 2.33 -17.17 -2.35
CA ILE A 8 0.86 -17.14 -2.42
C ILE A 8 0.30 -18.56 -2.57
N ILE A 9 0.78 -19.34 -3.55
CA ILE A 9 0.33 -20.73 -3.77
C ILE A 9 0.57 -21.62 -2.54
N LYS A 10 1.66 -21.41 -1.79
CA LYS A 10 1.96 -22.16 -0.56
C LYS A 10 0.90 -21.92 0.52
N TYR A 11 0.39 -20.69 0.65
CA TYR A 11 -0.67 -20.37 1.61
C TYR A 11 -2.03 -20.98 1.22
N PHE A 12 -2.36 -21.08 -0.07
CA PHE A 12 -3.66 -21.64 -0.48
C PHE A 12 -3.81 -23.15 -0.25
N LYS A 13 -2.71 -23.91 -0.15
CA LYS A 13 -2.77 -25.31 0.30
C LYS A 13 -3.39 -25.47 1.70
N VAL A 14 -3.41 -24.41 2.51
CA VAL A 14 -3.92 -24.41 3.89
C VAL A 14 -5.42 -24.11 3.97
N LEU A 15 -6.01 -23.46 2.96
CA LEU A 15 -7.37 -22.91 3.04
C LEU A 15 -8.51 -23.84 2.58
N ASN A 16 -8.23 -25.09 2.17
CA ASN A 16 -9.25 -26.07 1.71
C ASN A 16 -10.15 -25.56 0.56
N VAL A 17 -9.71 -24.52 -0.15
CA VAL A 17 -10.29 -24.03 -1.41
C VAL A 17 -9.97 -25.08 -2.48
N ASN A 18 -10.84 -25.27 -3.47
CA ASN A 18 -10.61 -26.21 -4.59
C ASN A 18 -9.48 -25.69 -5.50
N LEU A 19 -8.26 -25.76 -4.99
CA LEU A 19 -7.02 -25.27 -5.55
C LEU A 19 -6.78 -25.88 -6.93
N GLU A 20 -7.16 -27.14 -7.12
CA GLU A 20 -7.02 -27.85 -8.39
C GLU A 20 -7.81 -27.17 -9.50
N GLN A 21 -9.04 -26.73 -9.22
CA GLN A 21 -9.87 -26.07 -10.23
C GLN A 21 -9.33 -24.68 -10.56
N ILE A 22 -8.89 -23.91 -9.56
CA ILE A 22 -8.27 -22.60 -9.76
C ILE A 22 -6.97 -22.72 -10.55
N LEU A 23 -6.11 -23.68 -10.21
CA LEU A 23 -4.86 -23.94 -10.93
C LEU A 23 -5.13 -24.43 -12.36
N THR A 24 -6.18 -25.22 -12.57
CA THR A 24 -6.62 -25.66 -13.90
C THR A 24 -7.11 -24.48 -14.73
N ASP A 25 -7.87 -23.56 -14.15
CA ASP A 25 -8.39 -22.38 -14.84
C ASP A 25 -7.29 -21.35 -15.13
N ILE A 26 -6.36 -21.14 -14.20
CA ILE A 26 -5.13 -20.35 -14.44
C ILE A 26 -4.27 -21.00 -15.54
N GLY A 27 -4.12 -22.32 -15.54
CA GLY A 27 -3.37 -23.05 -16.56
C GLY A 27 -3.99 -22.95 -17.96
N LYS A 28 -5.33 -22.88 -18.03
CA LYS A 28 -6.07 -22.71 -19.29
C LYS A 28 -6.06 -21.27 -19.80
N ASN A 29 -6.08 -20.29 -18.91
CA ASN A 29 -6.00 -18.88 -19.28
C ASN A 29 -5.20 -18.09 -18.22
N PRO A 30 -3.89 -17.92 -18.43
CA PRO A 30 -3.02 -17.19 -17.51
C PRO A 30 -3.46 -15.74 -17.26
N ALA A 31 -4.25 -15.14 -18.16
CA ALA A 31 -4.78 -13.80 -17.96
C ALA A 31 -5.82 -13.71 -16.84
N LEU A 32 -6.47 -14.84 -16.46
CA LEU A 32 -7.43 -14.88 -15.35
C LEU A 32 -6.76 -14.66 -13.98
N ILE A 33 -5.45 -14.87 -13.88
CA ILE A 33 -4.76 -14.75 -12.59
C ILE A 33 -4.85 -13.32 -12.04
N LYS A 34 -4.84 -12.30 -12.91
CA LYS A 34 -4.93 -10.89 -12.51
C LYS A 34 -6.28 -10.58 -11.83
N ASP A 35 -7.34 -11.25 -12.29
CA ASP A 35 -8.70 -11.03 -11.83
C ASP A 35 -9.01 -11.89 -10.59
N LEU A 36 -8.43 -13.10 -10.50
CA LEU A 36 -8.66 -14.03 -9.39
C LEU A 36 -7.78 -13.75 -8.17
N LEU A 37 -6.56 -13.24 -8.35
CA LEU A 37 -5.59 -13.05 -7.28
C LEU A 37 -6.10 -12.20 -6.11
N PRO A 38 -6.80 -11.05 -6.33
CA PRO A 38 -7.35 -10.28 -5.23
C PRO A 38 -8.36 -11.06 -4.38
N PHE A 39 -9.26 -11.84 -5.02
CA PHE A 39 -10.24 -12.66 -4.32
C PHE A 39 -9.58 -13.76 -3.49
N MET A 40 -8.54 -14.37 -4.04
CA MET A 40 -7.74 -15.36 -3.34
C MET A 40 -7.08 -14.72 -2.09
N LEU A 41 -6.36 -13.61 -2.26
CA LEU A 41 -5.69 -12.92 -1.14
C LEU A 41 -6.67 -12.51 -0.04
N ALA A 42 -7.88 -12.08 -0.41
CA ALA A 42 -8.92 -11.70 0.54
C ALA A 42 -9.39 -12.85 1.47
N GLN A 43 -9.16 -14.11 1.10
CA GLN A 43 -9.50 -15.27 1.93
C GLN A 43 -8.45 -15.60 3.00
N LEU A 44 -7.26 -15.00 2.92
CA LEU A 44 -6.22 -15.22 3.92
C LEU A 44 -6.58 -14.49 5.23
N PRO A 45 -6.11 -14.96 6.40
CA PRO A 45 -6.16 -14.17 7.62
C PRO A 45 -5.43 -12.83 7.43
N LEU A 46 -5.91 -11.76 8.09
CA LEU A 46 -5.34 -10.41 7.95
C LEU A 46 -3.83 -10.36 8.18
N GLU A 47 -3.31 -11.12 9.15
CA GLU A 47 -1.86 -11.21 9.43
C GLU A 47 -1.07 -11.68 8.21
N ASN A 48 -1.56 -12.71 7.50
CA ASN A 48 -0.93 -13.21 6.29
C ASN A 48 -1.07 -12.25 5.12
N GLN A 49 -2.20 -11.53 5.03
CA GLN A 49 -2.41 -10.51 4.02
C GLN A 49 -1.39 -9.36 4.18
N THR A 50 -1.25 -8.84 5.40
CA THR A 50 -0.28 -7.79 5.75
C THR A 50 1.16 -8.25 5.51
N ALA A 51 1.49 -9.51 5.86
CA ALA A 51 2.84 -10.05 5.70
C ALA A 51 3.26 -10.32 4.23
N LEU A 52 2.29 -10.45 3.32
CA LEU A 52 2.54 -10.59 1.88
C LEU A 52 2.66 -9.24 1.15
N SER A 53 2.39 -8.13 1.84
CA SER A 53 2.45 -6.78 1.28
C SER A 53 3.75 -6.08 1.68
N TRP A 54 4.00 -4.91 1.10
CA TRP A 54 5.19 -4.11 1.39
C TRP A 54 5.18 -3.61 2.83
N ASP A 55 6.31 -3.67 3.52
CA ASP A 55 6.47 -3.12 4.86
C ASP A 55 7.29 -1.81 4.85
N TYR A 56 7.50 -1.20 6.02
CA TYR A 56 8.21 0.07 6.16
C TYR A 56 9.57 0.08 5.46
N ASP A 57 10.40 -0.94 5.68
CA ASP A 57 11.77 -1.01 5.16
C ASP A 57 11.84 -1.20 3.64
N ASP A 58 10.77 -1.73 3.05
CA ASP A 58 10.66 -1.88 1.59
C ASP A 58 10.50 -0.52 0.91
N LEU A 59 9.73 0.38 1.53
CA LEU A 59 9.25 1.62 0.92
C LEU A 59 9.94 2.88 1.46
N PHE A 60 10.18 3.01 2.76
CA PHE A 60 10.71 4.25 3.34
C PHE A 60 12.24 4.27 3.29
N VAL A 61 12.81 5.29 2.64
CA VAL A 61 14.25 5.59 2.72
C VAL A 61 14.49 6.62 3.83
N TRP A 62 13.65 7.65 3.88
CA TRP A 62 13.67 8.66 4.94
C TRP A 62 12.32 9.38 5.01
N ALA A 63 11.98 9.93 6.17
CA ALA A 63 10.83 10.82 6.32
C ALA A 63 11.11 11.92 7.35
N ALA A 64 10.53 13.09 7.12
CA ALA A 64 10.58 14.20 8.06
C ALA A 64 9.31 15.04 8.07
N TYR A 65 9.15 15.74 9.18
CA TYR A 65 8.14 16.75 9.37
C TYR A 65 8.80 17.98 10.01
N GLU A 66 8.56 19.18 9.46
CA GLU A 66 9.15 20.42 10.00
C GLU A 66 10.67 20.37 10.18
N ARG A 67 11.36 19.76 9.22
CA ARG A 67 12.83 19.56 9.22
C ARG A 67 13.34 18.65 10.34
N THR A 68 12.44 18.00 11.06
CA THR A 68 12.77 16.98 12.06
C THR A 68 12.53 15.61 11.46
N GLU A 69 13.54 14.76 11.50
CA GLU A 69 13.43 13.37 11.05
C GLU A 69 12.40 12.61 11.90
N LEU A 70 11.55 11.83 11.23
CA LEU A 70 10.53 11.01 11.87
C LEU A 70 11.07 9.61 12.14
N ASN A 71 10.62 9.00 13.23
CA ASN A 71 10.76 7.56 13.42
C ASN A 71 9.60 6.86 12.73
N ILE A 72 9.83 6.32 11.55
CA ILE A 72 8.78 5.70 10.71
C ILE A 72 7.95 4.64 11.45
N LEU A 73 8.56 3.81 12.30
CA LEU A 73 7.87 2.77 13.07
C LEU A 73 6.96 3.33 14.17
N LYS A 74 7.16 4.58 14.59
CA LYS A 74 6.38 5.23 15.66
C LYS A 74 5.42 6.29 15.13
N ASP A 75 5.85 7.03 14.12
CA ASP A 75 5.18 8.25 13.65
C ASP A 75 4.25 8.00 12.46
N ILE A 76 4.41 6.86 11.78
CA ILE A 76 3.57 6.42 10.67
C ILE A 76 2.76 5.21 11.14
N VAL A 77 1.47 5.20 10.83
CA VAL A 77 0.58 4.07 11.14
C VAL A 77 0.39 3.24 9.88
N THR A 78 0.68 1.93 9.97
CA THR A 78 0.33 0.96 8.93
C THR A 78 -1.06 0.39 9.18
N TRP A 79 -1.80 0.23 8.09
CA TRP A 79 -3.07 -0.48 8.04
C TRP A 79 -3.20 -1.17 6.69
N TYR A 80 -4.04 -2.19 6.60
CA TYR A 80 -4.16 -2.99 5.39
C TYR A 80 -5.48 -2.71 4.66
N GLN A 81 -5.44 -2.66 3.34
CA GLN A 81 -6.60 -2.53 2.47
C GLN A 81 -6.50 -3.53 1.31
N THR A 82 -7.59 -4.24 1.01
CA THR A 82 -7.59 -5.41 0.12
C THR A 82 -7.08 -5.16 -1.30
N THR A 83 -7.31 -3.97 -1.87
CA THR A 83 -6.94 -3.62 -3.25
C THR A 83 -5.62 -2.85 -3.35
N MET A 84 -5.08 -2.36 -2.22
CA MET A 84 -3.85 -1.54 -2.16
C MET A 84 -2.72 -2.19 -1.34
N GLY A 85 -3.03 -3.20 -0.53
CA GLY A 85 -2.10 -3.81 0.42
C GLY A 85 -1.90 -2.95 1.68
N ASN A 86 -0.68 -2.98 2.21
CA ASN A 86 -0.28 -2.14 3.34
C ASN A 86 -0.23 -0.67 2.92
N CYS A 87 -0.98 0.14 3.66
CA CYS A 87 -1.07 1.58 3.52
C CYS A 87 -0.42 2.23 4.74
N PHE A 88 0.26 3.35 4.52
CA PHE A 88 1.07 4.04 5.52
C PHE A 88 0.57 5.46 5.69
N THR A 89 0.16 5.83 6.90
CA THR A 89 -0.46 7.13 7.16
C THR A 89 0.30 7.92 8.21
N PHE A 90 0.87 9.04 7.78
CA PHE A 90 1.38 10.07 8.68
C PHE A 90 0.22 10.80 9.36
N ASN A 91 0.37 11.10 10.67
CA ASN A 91 -0.64 11.81 11.45
C ASN A 91 -2.03 11.11 11.50
N HIS A 92 -2.05 9.77 11.41
CA HIS A 92 -3.27 8.96 11.50
C HIS A 92 -4.03 9.15 12.84
N ASP A 93 -5.32 8.81 12.89
CA ASP A 93 -6.13 8.92 14.12
C ASP A 93 -5.63 8.02 15.26
N ASN A 94 -5.22 6.80 14.92
CA ASN A 94 -4.61 5.86 15.88
C ASN A 94 -3.16 6.21 16.28
N SER A 95 -2.55 7.27 15.73
CA SER A 95 -1.20 7.66 16.16
C SER A 95 -1.23 8.29 17.56
N SER A 96 -0.28 7.95 18.42
CA SER A 96 -0.16 8.54 19.76
C SER A 96 0.27 10.02 19.72
N ARG A 97 0.92 10.45 18.63
CA ARG A 97 1.38 11.83 18.45
C ARG A 97 0.63 12.49 17.31
N LYS A 98 0.24 13.75 17.54
CA LYS A 98 -0.44 14.58 16.55
C LYS A 98 0.50 15.70 16.11
N TYR A 99 0.53 15.95 14.81
CA TYR A 99 1.41 16.93 14.19
C TYR A 99 0.57 18.05 13.55
N ASP A 100 0.73 19.26 14.07
CA ASP A 100 0.10 20.47 13.54
C ASP A 100 1.12 21.28 12.73
N LEU A 101 0.70 21.77 11.56
CA LEU A 101 1.57 22.51 10.65
C LEU A 101 1.83 23.92 11.17
N ARG A 102 3.12 24.28 11.25
CA ARG A 102 3.64 25.60 11.67
C ARG A 102 4.49 26.24 10.59
N TYR A 103 5.36 25.47 9.92
CA TYR A 103 6.32 26.00 8.95
C TYR A 103 6.42 25.17 7.66
N SER A 104 6.85 23.91 7.73
CA SER A 104 7.04 23.07 6.54
C SER A 104 6.42 21.69 6.71
N GLY A 105 5.69 21.24 5.70
CA GLY A 105 4.94 19.99 5.77
C GLY A 105 5.79 18.72 5.81
N PHE A 106 5.08 17.61 5.71
CA PHE A 106 5.64 16.28 5.60
C PHE A 106 6.47 16.12 4.31
N LYS A 107 7.63 15.50 4.44
CA LYS A 107 8.53 15.14 3.35
C LYS A 107 8.96 13.70 3.52
N THR A 108 9.03 12.96 2.42
CA THR A 108 9.48 11.57 2.44
C THR A 108 10.28 11.27 1.17
N LEU A 109 11.31 10.45 1.30
CA LEU A 109 11.94 9.77 0.16
C LEU A 109 11.52 8.31 0.25
N MET A 110 10.91 7.84 -0.83
CA MET A 110 10.36 6.49 -0.88
C MET A 110 10.96 5.71 -2.03
N ARG A 111 11.09 4.40 -1.83
CA ARG A 111 11.56 3.43 -2.80
C ARG A 111 10.35 2.77 -3.46
N VAL A 112 10.37 2.71 -4.79
CA VAL A 112 9.39 1.95 -5.58
C VAL A 112 10.11 0.73 -6.15
N ARG A 113 9.79 -0.47 -5.64
CA ARG A 113 10.41 -1.75 -6.02
C ARG A 113 9.85 -2.29 -7.34
N GLN A 114 10.03 -1.54 -8.43
CA GLN A 114 9.55 -1.93 -9.78
C GLN A 114 10.06 -3.31 -10.22
N ASP A 115 11.23 -3.72 -9.72
CA ASP A 115 11.85 -5.02 -9.94
C ASP A 115 11.02 -6.20 -9.40
N GLU A 116 10.12 -5.94 -8.46
CA GLU A 116 9.28 -6.95 -7.81
C GLU A 116 7.81 -6.89 -8.24
N TYR A 117 7.45 -5.97 -9.13
CA TYR A 117 6.08 -5.80 -9.59
C TYR A 117 5.57 -7.04 -10.32
N LEU A 118 4.25 -7.24 -10.23
CA LEU A 118 3.55 -8.21 -11.08
C LEU A 118 3.61 -7.71 -12.53
N SER A 119 3.79 -8.62 -13.47
CA SER A 119 4.03 -8.27 -14.88
C SER A 119 2.87 -7.54 -15.56
N TRP A 120 1.68 -7.58 -14.97
CA TRP A 120 0.47 -6.89 -15.45
C TRP A 120 0.23 -5.53 -14.78
N VAL A 121 1.15 -5.06 -13.94
CA VAL A 121 1.07 -3.71 -13.35
C VAL A 121 1.72 -2.73 -14.30
N ASP A 122 0.90 -1.91 -14.97
CA ASP A 122 1.36 -1.01 -16.03
C ASP A 122 1.98 0.29 -15.51
N THR A 123 1.62 0.72 -14.29
CA THR A 123 2.03 2.01 -13.74
C THR A 123 2.77 1.82 -12.43
N ALA A 124 4.04 2.24 -12.42
CA ALA A 124 4.82 2.33 -11.21
C ALA A 124 4.65 3.71 -10.57
N SER A 125 3.95 3.77 -9.45
CA SER A 125 3.76 5.00 -8.69
C SER A 125 3.40 4.70 -7.24
N LEU A 126 3.63 5.67 -6.37
CA LEU A 126 3.03 5.70 -5.04
C LEU A 126 1.67 6.40 -5.13
N LEU A 127 0.63 5.74 -4.63
CA LEU A 127 -0.68 6.35 -4.49
C LEU A 127 -0.68 7.20 -3.21
N VAL A 128 -0.79 8.52 -3.38
CA VAL A 128 -0.77 9.48 -2.28
C VAL A 128 -2.17 10.03 -2.06
N PHE A 129 -2.66 9.88 -0.83
CA PHE A 129 -3.98 10.36 -0.42
C PHE A 129 -3.81 11.47 0.61
N VAL A 130 -4.64 12.51 0.49
CA VAL A 130 -4.72 13.59 1.48
C VAL A 130 -6.15 13.62 1.98
N HIS A 131 -6.35 13.38 3.27
CA HIS A 131 -7.67 13.27 3.87
C HIS A 131 -7.69 13.77 5.31
N PRO A 132 -8.89 14.08 5.86
CA PRO A 132 -9.08 14.31 7.28
C PRO A 132 -8.68 13.08 8.11
N ARG A 133 -8.10 13.33 9.29
CA ARG A 133 -7.59 12.29 10.20
C ARG A 133 -8.59 11.16 10.50
N GLY A 134 -9.87 11.50 10.71
CA GLY A 134 -10.90 10.56 11.13
C GLY A 134 -11.61 9.85 9.97
N GLU A 135 -11.22 10.13 8.73
CA GLU A 135 -11.86 9.53 7.55
C GLU A 135 -11.08 8.31 7.06
N THR A 136 -11.84 7.31 6.60
CA THR A 136 -11.28 6.11 5.98
C THR A 136 -10.99 6.36 4.51
N ILE A 137 -9.85 5.86 4.04
CA ILE A 137 -9.47 5.90 2.63
C ILE A 137 -9.80 4.57 1.95
N MET A 138 -10.35 4.64 0.75
CA MET A 138 -10.62 3.50 -0.11
C MET A 138 -9.84 3.64 -1.42
N SER A 139 -9.72 2.57 -2.20
CA SER A 139 -9.04 2.61 -3.50
C SER A 139 -9.63 3.63 -4.48
N GLU A 140 -10.92 3.93 -4.31
CA GLU A 140 -11.70 4.84 -5.13
C GLU A 140 -11.57 6.30 -4.68
N SER A 141 -10.97 6.55 -3.51
CA SER A 141 -10.76 7.91 -3.01
C SER A 141 -9.88 8.73 -3.95
N VAL A 142 -10.08 10.05 -3.94
CA VAL A 142 -9.27 10.99 -4.72
C VAL A 142 -7.80 10.85 -4.31
N ARG A 143 -6.94 10.66 -5.30
CA ARG A 143 -5.53 10.32 -5.11
C ARG A 143 -4.64 11.03 -6.10
N TYR A 144 -3.38 11.18 -5.70
CA TYR A 144 -2.29 11.66 -6.52
C TYR A 144 -1.31 10.52 -6.77
N GLN A 145 -0.64 10.52 -7.91
CA GLN A 145 0.39 9.55 -8.22
C GLN A 145 1.75 10.22 -8.15
N ALA A 146 2.63 9.71 -7.31
CA ALA A 146 4.03 10.12 -7.27
C ALA A 146 4.88 9.07 -8.01
N GLY A 147 5.45 9.48 -9.15
CA GLY A 147 6.29 8.64 -9.99
C GLY A 147 7.68 8.42 -9.36
N PRO A 148 8.33 7.27 -9.60
CA PRO A 148 9.72 7.05 -9.19
C PRO A 148 10.68 7.88 -10.03
N GLY A 149 11.77 8.34 -9.41
CA GLY A 149 12.80 9.17 -10.07
C GLY A 149 12.44 10.65 -10.16
N GLU A 150 11.32 11.06 -9.57
CA GLU A 150 10.81 12.43 -9.63
C GLU A 150 10.51 12.98 -8.22
N GLU A 151 10.48 14.31 -8.10
CA GLU A 151 9.94 14.99 -6.91
C GLU A 151 8.49 15.38 -7.18
N THR A 152 7.57 14.90 -6.34
CA THR A 152 6.16 15.31 -6.37
C THR A 152 5.86 16.22 -5.18
N SER A 153 5.48 17.47 -5.46
CA SER A 153 5.08 18.45 -4.45
C SER A 153 3.56 18.65 -4.43
N LEU A 154 2.94 18.41 -3.28
CA LEU A 154 1.51 18.64 -3.05
C LEU A 154 1.30 19.82 -2.09
N PHE A 155 0.61 20.86 -2.57
CA PHE A 155 0.23 22.01 -1.76
C PHE A 155 -1.27 21.92 -1.46
N VAL A 156 -1.62 21.80 -0.17
CA VAL A 156 -2.99 21.55 0.26
C VAL A 156 -3.50 22.76 1.03
N SER A 157 -4.64 23.30 0.61
CA SER A 157 -5.37 24.33 1.34
C SER A 157 -6.67 23.75 1.90
N LYS A 158 -6.91 23.93 3.19
CA LYS A 158 -8.15 23.49 3.83
C LYS A 158 -9.25 24.51 3.57
N VAL A 159 -10.31 24.08 2.87
CA VAL A 159 -11.52 24.88 2.68
C VAL A 159 -12.57 24.40 3.69
N TYR A 160 -13.05 25.32 4.53
CA TYR A 160 -14.24 25.08 5.34
C TYR A 160 -15.45 25.39 4.46
N MET A 161 -16.33 24.41 4.23
CA MET A 161 -17.65 24.73 3.69
C MET A 161 -18.36 25.60 4.74
N ARG A 162 -18.76 26.80 4.33
CA ARG A 162 -19.57 27.71 5.15
C ARG A 162 -21.00 27.21 5.24
#